data_AF-A0A2X3DGN9-F1
#
_entry.id   AF-A0A2X3DGN9-F1
#
_cell.length_a   1.000
_cell.length_b   1.000
_cell.length_c   1.000
_cell.angle_alpha   90.00
_cell.angle_beta   90.00
_cell.angle_gamma   90.00
#
_symmetry.space_group_name_H-M   'P 1'
#
loop_
_entity.id
_entity.type
_entity.pdbx_description
1 polymer ?
#
loop_
_entity_poly.entity_id
_entity_poly.type
_entity_poly.pdbx_seq_one_letter_code
_entity_poly.pdbx_strand_id
1 'polypeptide(L)'
;MAALFPWLMEPDWTGGITETLEWKTDVLQSPSGAEQRISRRLSPRRLFEFGILAGDVDRQWLENAVWQAGGSTWAMPVFPDVTELQASVTAGASQLLVDTRGRDFSVGGTVLLKNAEAIASPAALVTVSAIGADSLTLSQPLTAGWRAGTAVYPVRPAVLTDPLSFTRITGSLASAQVRFRIAEHNPFSAATRLALYRGHPVLEPEADWSENLTGAYQRLMIELDNGSGIPARLDTARRPFYLQRHTWSLMGRSEQFALRQLMYHLRGRQRALWVPSQNDDLTPAGALAGNTLPVIRCGLSEMGVVPGRRDLRILLADGRTLYRRLTGVAISGQAELLALDGESVTVPQRQIASVSFMTFARQNNDSVAWQHTTDADGFASVATSFIGVRDELE
;
A
#
# COMPACT_ATOMS: atom_id res chain seq x y z
N MET A 1 1.79 -32.35 4.54
CA MET A 1 2.40 -31.01 4.54
C MET A 1 3.90 -31.23 4.37
N ALA A 2 4.56 -30.63 3.39
CA ALA A 2 6.02 -30.76 3.29
C ALA A 2 6.66 -30.14 4.54
N ALA A 3 7.67 -30.78 5.12
CA ALA A 3 8.37 -30.24 6.27
C ALA A 3 9.07 -28.92 5.86
N LEU A 4 8.70 -27.81 6.51
CA LEU A 4 9.33 -26.51 6.28
C LEU A 4 10.66 -26.47 7.00
N PHE A 5 11.69 -25.95 6.33
CA PHE A 5 12.98 -25.71 7.01
C PHE A 5 12.88 -24.41 7.82
N PRO A 6 13.17 -24.41 9.13
CA PRO A 6 13.00 -23.21 9.96
C PRO A 6 13.99 -22.11 9.58
N TRP A 7 13.49 -20.88 9.37
CA TRP A 7 14.34 -19.69 9.34
C TRP A 7 14.34 -19.06 10.73
N LEU A 8 15.50 -19.07 11.39
CA LEU A 8 15.65 -18.62 12.78
C LEU A 8 16.47 -17.34 12.93
N MET A 9 17.07 -16.82 11.85
CA MET A 9 17.85 -15.58 11.90
C MET A 9 16.92 -14.36 11.94
N GLU A 10 17.14 -13.45 12.89
CA GLU A 10 16.42 -12.17 12.95
C GLU A 10 16.95 -11.18 11.89
N PRO A 11 16.10 -10.28 11.39
CA PRO A 11 16.53 -9.17 10.55
C PRO A 11 17.31 -8.14 11.35
N ASP A 12 18.28 -7.51 10.70
CA ASP A 12 18.89 -6.27 11.16
C ASP A 12 17.93 -5.10 10.88
N TRP A 13 17.25 -4.65 11.93
CA TRP A 13 16.26 -3.57 11.86
C TRP A 13 16.85 -2.19 11.55
N THR A 14 18.17 -2.01 11.56
CA THR A 14 18.78 -0.71 11.20
C THR A 14 18.44 -0.27 9.77
N GLY A 15 18.25 -1.23 8.86
CA GLY A 15 17.77 -0.98 7.49
C GLY A 15 16.27 -1.17 7.30
N GLY A 16 15.54 -1.58 8.35
CA GLY A 16 14.14 -1.99 8.27
C GLY A 16 13.90 -3.23 7.40
N ILE A 17 12.63 -3.47 7.09
CA ILE A 17 12.18 -4.58 6.24
C ILE A 17 11.34 -4.04 5.10
N THR A 18 11.72 -4.38 3.87
CA THR A 18 10.90 -4.06 2.69
C THR A 18 9.95 -5.23 2.40
N GLU A 19 8.66 -4.98 2.49
CA GLU A 19 7.62 -5.89 2.01
C GLU A 19 7.06 -5.38 0.67
N THR A 20 7.18 -6.16 -0.39
CA THR A 20 6.64 -5.81 -1.71
C THR A 20 5.43 -6.66 -2.07
N LEU A 21 4.32 -6.00 -2.40
CA LEU A 21 3.11 -6.60 -2.96
C LEU A 21 3.07 -6.36 -4.47
N GLU A 22 3.16 -7.43 -5.24
CA GLU A 22 3.18 -7.39 -6.71
C GLU A 22 1.91 -8.04 -7.29
N TRP A 23 1.00 -7.23 -7.81
CA TRP A 23 -0.11 -7.68 -8.64
C TRP A 23 0.36 -7.96 -10.08
N LYS A 24 -0.55 -8.40 -10.95
CA LYS A 24 -0.27 -8.50 -12.38
C LYS A 24 -1.52 -8.09 -13.14
N THR A 25 -1.44 -6.95 -13.80
CA THR A 25 -2.54 -6.39 -14.58
C THR A 25 -2.05 -6.15 -16.00
N ASP A 26 -2.80 -6.64 -16.98
CA ASP A 26 -2.62 -6.27 -18.38
C ASP A 26 -3.48 -5.03 -18.64
N VAL A 27 -2.84 -3.93 -19.04
CA VAL A 27 -3.50 -2.67 -19.41
C VAL A 27 -3.41 -2.52 -20.93
N LEU A 28 -4.54 -2.68 -21.61
CA LEU A 28 -4.65 -2.50 -23.05
C LEU A 28 -5.17 -1.08 -23.30
N GLN A 29 -4.28 -0.17 -23.70
CA GLN A 29 -4.60 1.23 -23.95
C GLN A 29 -4.75 1.50 -25.46
N SER A 30 -5.85 2.13 -25.85
CA SER A 30 -6.07 2.62 -27.22
C SER A 30 -5.40 3.98 -27.45
N PRO A 31 -5.21 4.42 -28.71
CA PRO A 31 -4.72 5.78 -29.01
C PRO A 31 -5.58 6.90 -28.43
N SER A 32 -6.87 6.65 -28.18
CA SER A 32 -7.79 7.61 -27.55
C SER A 32 -7.62 7.70 -26.01
N GLY A 33 -6.77 6.84 -25.44
CA GLY A 33 -6.57 6.69 -24.01
C GLY A 33 -7.65 5.89 -23.28
N ALA A 34 -8.62 5.28 -24.00
CA ALA A 34 -9.50 4.28 -23.41
C ALA A 34 -8.70 3.03 -23.02
N GLU A 35 -8.98 2.45 -21.85
CA GLU A 35 -8.24 1.32 -21.29
C GLU A 35 -9.16 0.13 -21.02
N GLN A 36 -8.68 -1.08 -21.34
CA GLN A 36 -9.20 -2.32 -20.78
C GLN A 36 -8.16 -2.90 -19.82
N ARG A 37 -8.59 -3.25 -18.60
CA ARG A 37 -7.69 -3.61 -17.50
C ARG A 37 -8.04 -5.00 -16.95
N ILE A 38 -7.13 -5.96 -17.10
CA ILE A 38 -7.37 -7.37 -16.76
C ILE A 38 -6.40 -7.82 -15.68
N SER A 39 -6.93 -8.17 -14.49
CA SER A 39 -6.11 -8.77 -13.44
C SER A 39 -5.82 -10.24 -13.73
N ARG A 40 -4.55 -10.62 -13.73
CA ARG A 40 -4.06 -11.98 -14.03
C ARG A 40 -3.73 -12.81 -12.79
N ARG A 41 -3.78 -12.21 -11.60
CA ARG A 41 -3.51 -12.88 -10.33
C ARG A 41 -4.71 -12.73 -9.39
N LEU A 42 -4.98 -13.77 -8.59
CA LEU A 42 -6.00 -13.74 -7.54
C LEU A 42 -5.54 -12.89 -6.35
N SER A 43 -4.29 -13.05 -5.92
CA SER A 43 -3.61 -12.25 -4.88
C SER A 43 -2.27 -11.74 -5.42
N PRO A 44 -1.68 -10.69 -4.83
CA PRO A 44 -0.32 -10.32 -5.17
C PRO A 44 0.67 -11.44 -4.79
N ARG A 45 1.83 -11.43 -5.46
CA ARG A 45 3.03 -12.06 -4.90
C ARG A 45 3.54 -11.16 -3.80
N ARG A 46 3.99 -11.75 -2.71
CA ARG A 46 4.53 -11.05 -1.55
C ARG A 46 5.99 -11.40 -1.39
N LEU A 47 6.84 -10.38 -1.39
CA LEU A 47 8.28 -10.51 -1.23
C LEU A 47 8.72 -9.75 0.01
N PHE A 48 9.69 -10.29 0.73
CA PHE A 48 10.34 -9.66 1.87
C PHE A 48 11.82 -9.55 1.60
N GLU A 49 12.37 -8.36 1.82
CA GLU A 49 13.79 -8.07 1.73
C GLU A 49 14.26 -7.43 3.04
N PHE A 50 15.33 -7.96 3.62
CA PHE A 50 15.92 -7.46 4.86
C PHE A 50 17.39 -7.88 4.97
N GLY A 51 18.17 -7.05 5.66
CA GLY A 51 19.53 -7.38 6.04
C GLY A 51 19.58 -8.31 7.23
N ILE A 52 20.66 -9.07 7.37
CA ILE A 52 20.98 -9.85 8.58
C ILE A 52 22.42 -9.62 8.98
N LEU A 53 22.71 -9.76 10.27
CA LEU A 53 24.04 -9.77 10.83
C LEU A 53 24.23 -11.03 11.68
N ALA A 54 25.10 -11.93 11.24
CA ALA A 54 25.31 -13.25 11.84
C ALA A 54 26.72 -13.35 12.45
N GLY A 55 26.78 -13.56 13.76
CA GLY A 55 28.02 -13.75 14.52
C GLY A 55 28.26 -15.21 14.93
N ASP A 56 29.53 -15.58 15.08
CA ASP A 56 30.00 -16.78 15.75
C ASP A 56 29.26 -18.08 15.36
N VAL A 57 28.51 -18.66 16.30
CA VAL A 57 27.77 -19.92 16.13
C VAL A 57 26.54 -19.72 15.25
N ASP A 58 25.87 -18.57 15.35
CA ASP A 58 24.67 -18.26 14.56
C ASP A 58 25.03 -18.17 13.06
N ARG A 59 26.18 -17.59 12.74
CA ARG A 59 26.74 -17.60 11.37
C ARG A 59 26.99 -19.03 10.88
N GLN A 60 27.66 -19.85 11.69
CA GLN A 60 27.98 -21.24 11.32
C GLN A 60 26.71 -22.06 11.08
N TRP A 61 25.71 -21.90 11.96
CA TRP A 61 24.41 -22.57 11.81
C TRP A 61 23.71 -22.12 10.53
N LEU A 62 23.67 -20.81 10.26
CA LEU A 62 23.00 -20.27 9.08
C LEU A 62 23.66 -20.72 7.77
N GLU A 63 24.99 -20.66 7.68
CA GLU A 63 25.71 -21.15 6.48
C GLU A 63 25.44 -22.65 6.25
N ASN A 64 25.45 -23.47 7.30
CA ASN A 64 25.10 -24.89 7.20
C ASN A 64 23.64 -25.11 6.77
N ALA A 65 22.71 -24.33 7.32
CA ALA A 65 21.30 -24.38 6.97
C ALA A 65 21.06 -24.02 5.51
N VAL A 66 21.69 -22.94 5.02
CA VAL A 66 21.60 -22.50 3.63
C VAL A 66 22.25 -23.51 2.67
N TRP A 67 23.38 -24.11 3.06
CA TRP A 67 24.00 -25.18 2.29
C TRP A 67 23.06 -26.39 2.12
N GLN A 68 22.39 -26.81 3.19
CA GLN A 68 21.49 -27.97 3.17
C GLN A 68 20.15 -27.68 2.48
N ALA A 69 19.59 -26.48 2.69
CA ALA A 69 18.20 -26.16 2.38
C ALA A 69 18.01 -24.92 1.49
N GLY A 70 19.06 -24.44 0.82
CA GLY A 70 19.00 -23.21 0.01
C GLY A 70 17.92 -23.23 -1.09
N GLY A 71 17.63 -24.41 -1.66
CA GLY A 71 16.55 -24.61 -2.64
C GLY A 71 15.21 -25.08 -2.05
N SER A 72 15.12 -25.23 -0.72
CA SER A 72 13.93 -25.72 -0.04
C SER A 72 12.90 -24.61 0.23
N THR A 73 11.72 -25.00 0.70
CA THR A 73 10.75 -24.06 1.25
C THR A 73 11.02 -23.86 2.74
N TRP A 74 11.20 -22.60 3.11
CA TRP A 74 11.51 -22.16 4.46
C TRP A 74 10.24 -21.76 5.21
N ALA A 75 10.22 -22.00 6.51
CA ALA A 75 9.30 -21.40 7.45
C ALA A 75 9.82 -19.99 7.78
N MET A 76 9.40 -19.00 6.99
CA MET A 76 9.80 -17.61 7.14
C MET A 76 8.87 -16.91 8.15
N PRO A 77 9.40 -16.38 9.27
CA PRO A 77 8.66 -15.48 10.13
C PRO A 77 8.27 -14.20 9.39
N VAL A 78 7.02 -13.76 9.56
CA VAL A 78 6.58 -12.43 9.11
C VAL A 78 6.97 -11.45 10.21
N PHE A 79 8.22 -11.00 10.18
CA PHE A 79 8.81 -10.18 11.24
C PHE A 79 8.00 -8.92 11.60
N PRO A 80 7.43 -8.14 10.65
CA PRO A 80 6.60 -6.99 11.02
C PRO A 80 5.35 -7.36 11.84
N ASP A 81 4.88 -8.60 11.78
CA ASP A 81 3.67 -9.05 12.49
C ASP A 81 3.98 -9.79 13.80
N VAL A 82 5.18 -9.64 14.37
CA VAL A 82 5.57 -10.21 15.67
C VAL A 82 4.69 -9.70 16.81
N THR A 83 4.24 -10.60 17.68
CA THR A 83 3.53 -10.28 18.93
C THR A 83 4.17 -11.01 20.09
N GLU A 84 3.89 -10.56 21.31
CA GLU A 84 4.35 -11.24 22.52
C GLU A 84 3.25 -12.10 23.14
N LEU A 85 3.67 -13.17 23.80
CA LEU A 85 2.80 -14.00 24.62
C LEU A 85 2.36 -13.24 25.88
N GLN A 86 1.06 -13.07 26.08
CA GLN A 86 0.51 -12.27 27.20
C GLN A 86 0.59 -12.98 28.55
N ALA A 87 0.66 -14.32 28.56
CA ALA A 87 0.74 -15.11 29.78
C ALA A 87 1.62 -16.35 29.57
N SER A 88 2.40 -16.72 30.59
CA SER A 88 3.21 -17.94 30.55
C SER A 88 2.35 -19.18 30.34
N VAL A 89 2.82 -20.10 29.51
CA VAL A 89 2.19 -21.40 29.23
C VAL A 89 3.12 -22.54 29.61
N THR A 90 2.56 -23.64 30.07
CA THR A 90 3.32 -24.86 30.37
C THR A 90 3.32 -25.83 29.20
N ALA A 91 4.20 -26.83 29.22
CA ALA A 91 4.08 -27.97 28.32
C ALA A 91 2.66 -28.59 28.45
N GLY A 92 2.09 -29.02 27.32
CA GLY A 92 0.72 -29.50 27.23
C GLY A 92 -0.30 -28.41 26.85
N ALA A 93 0.05 -27.12 26.91
CA ALA A 93 -0.87 -26.04 26.53
C ALA A 93 -1.20 -26.08 25.04
N SER A 94 -2.48 -25.91 24.71
CA SER A 94 -3.01 -25.87 23.33
C SER A 94 -3.58 -24.50 22.94
N GLN A 95 -3.40 -23.49 23.78
CA GLN A 95 -3.87 -22.13 23.55
C GLN A 95 -2.76 -21.14 23.89
N LEU A 96 -2.60 -20.12 23.05
CA LEU A 96 -1.69 -18.99 23.25
C LEU A 96 -2.52 -17.71 23.35
N LEU A 97 -2.32 -16.91 24.39
CA LEU A 97 -2.92 -15.58 24.52
C LEU A 97 -2.00 -14.56 23.86
N VAL A 98 -2.44 -14.02 22.73
CA VAL A 98 -1.69 -13.08 21.88
C VAL A 98 -2.67 -12.17 21.16
N ASP A 99 -2.24 -10.96 20.82
CA ASP A 99 -3.02 -10.10 19.93
C ASP A 99 -3.01 -10.71 18.51
N THR A 100 -4.19 -11.00 17.95
CA THR A 100 -4.31 -11.57 16.60
C THR A 100 -4.73 -10.53 15.55
N ARG A 101 -5.14 -9.33 15.97
CA ARG A 101 -5.82 -8.37 15.10
C ARG A 101 -4.84 -7.79 14.09
N GLY A 102 -5.14 -7.95 12.81
CA GLY A 102 -4.36 -7.33 11.72
C GLY A 102 -2.96 -7.93 11.53
N ARG A 103 -2.71 -9.14 12.05
CA ARG A 103 -1.48 -9.92 11.85
C ARG A 103 -1.72 -11.05 10.86
N ASP A 104 -0.64 -11.51 10.22
CA ASP A 104 -0.68 -12.56 9.19
C ASP A 104 -0.87 -14.00 9.74
N PHE A 105 -1.70 -14.17 10.78
CA PHE A 105 -2.10 -15.49 11.25
C PHE A 105 -3.17 -16.09 10.33
N SER A 106 -3.09 -17.40 10.09
CA SER A 106 -4.07 -18.14 9.31
C SER A 106 -4.39 -19.49 9.95
N VAL A 107 -5.65 -19.92 9.85
CA VAL A 107 -6.07 -21.25 10.28
C VAL A 107 -5.41 -22.30 9.39
N GLY A 108 -4.78 -23.31 9.99
CA GLY A 108 -3.92 -24.27 9.32
C GLY A 108 -2.51 -23.76 9.01
N GLY A 109 -2.23 -22.48 9.29
CA GLY A 109 -0.91 -21.87 9.19
C GLY A 109 -0.01 -22.23 10.38
N THR A 110 1.25 -21.81 10.30
CA THR A 110 2.27 -22.09 11.31
C THR A 110 2.59 -20.82 12.10
N VAL A 111 2.94 -20.97 13.37
CA VAL A 111 3.52 -19.92 14.21
C VAL A 111 4.86 -20.36 14.76
N LEU A 112 5.79 -19.42 14.89
CA LEU A 112 7.09 -19.61 15.52
C LEU A 112 7.06 -18.94 16.89
N LEU A 113 7.33 -19.71 17.95
CA LEU A 113 7.66 -19.18 19.26
C LEU A 113 9.17 -19.09 19.40
N LYS A 114 9.68 -17.94 19.86
CA LYS A 114 11.12 -17.69 20.03
C LYS A 114 11.37 -16.89 21.30
N ASN A 115 12.29 -17.36 22.15
CA ASN A 115 12.59 -16.70 23.44
C ASN A 115 13.60 -15.56 23.35
N ALA A 116 14.48 -15.58 22.36
CA ALA A 116 15.52 -14.57 22.15
C ALA A 116 16.00 -14.62 20.70
N GLU A 117 16.72 -13.59 20.26
CA GLU A 117 17.15 -13.43 18.88
C GLU A 117 18.16 -14.49 18.42
N ALA A 118 19.02 -14.97 19.33
CA ALA A 118 20.07 -15.93 19.00
C ALA A 118 19.48 -17.26 18.50
N ILE A 119 20.08 -17.85 17.44
CA ILE A 119 19.57 -19.07 16.80
C ILE A 119 19.55 -20.26 17.76
N ALA A 120 20.53 -20.36 18.66
CA ALA A 120 20.61 -21.43 19.65
C ALA A 120 19.51 -21.37 20.72
N SER A 121 18.73 -20.28 20.78
CA SER A 121 17.64 -20.11 21.74
C SER A 121 16.50 -21.09 21.46
N PRO A 122 15.76 -21.53 22.50
CA PRO A 122 14.59 -22.38 22.29
C PRO A 122 13.60 -21.76 21.31
N ALA A 123 13.27 -22.51 20.27
CA ALA A 123 12.33 -22.15 19.22
C ALA A 123 11.38 -23.33 18.93
N ALA A 124 10.11 -23.04 18.63
CA ALA A 124 9.15 -24.06 18.22
C ALA A 124 8.23 -23.57 17.11
N LEU A 125 8.04 -24.42 16.10
CA LEU A 125 7.03 -24.25 15.06
C LEU A 125 5.79 -25.06 15.43
N VAL A 126 4.63 -24.41 15.45
CA VAL A 126 3.36 -25.05 15.81
C VAL A 126 2.27 -24.62 14.85
N THR A 127 1.36 -25.53 14.51
CA THR A 127 0.23 -25.24 13.62
C THR A 127 -0.96 -24.67 14.38
N VAL A 128 -1.62 -23.66 13.81
CA VAL A 128 -2.84 -23.03 14.35
C VAL A 128 -4.08 -23.78 13.85
N SER A 129 -4.98 -24.15 14.77
CA SER A 129 -6.26 -24.78 14.47
C SER A 129 -7.43 -23.80 14.45
N ALA A 130 -7.37 -22.73 15.24
CA ALA A 130 -8.37 -21.66 15.26
C ALA A 130 -7.77 -20.33 15.72
N ILE A 131 -8.35 -19.22 15.25
CA ILE A 131 -7.97 -17.86 15.61
C ILE A 131 -9.17 -17.20 16.32
N GLY A 132 -8.98 -16.80 17.57
CA GLY A 132 -9.90 -15.96 18.32
C GLY A 132 -9.47 -14.50 18.29
N ALA A 133 -10.24 -13.62 18.95
CA ALA A 133 -9.92 -12.17 19.01
C ALA A 133 -8.54 -11.89 19.64
N ASP A 134 -8.22 -12.59 20.73
CA ASP A 134 -6.97 -12.39 21.49
C ASP A 134 -6.30 -13.74 21.84
N SER A 135 -6.54 -14.76 21.03
CA SER A 135 -5.92 -16.07 21.25
C SER A 135 -5.76 -16.89 19.98
N LEU A 136 -4.74 -17.75 19.99
CA LEU A 136 -4.53 -18.79 18.99
C LEU A 136 -4.75 -20.15 19.65
N THR A 137 -5.58 -20.99 19.01
CA THR A 137 -5.71 -22.41 19.38
C THR A 137 -4.76 -23.22 18.50
N LEU A 138 -4.02 -24.13 19.10
CA LEU A 138 -3.01 -24.94 18.44
C LEU A 138 -3.59 -26.30 18.03
N SER A 139 -3.11 -26.85 16.92
CA SER A 139 -3.50 -28.19 16.45
C SER A 139 -2.89 -29.31 17.28
N GLN A 140 -1.77 -29.03 17.96
CA GLN A 140 -1.07 -29.94 18.85
C GLN A 140 -0.65 -29.18 20.12
N PRO A 141 -0.69 -29.83 21.29
CA PRO A 141 -0.21 -29.22 22.52
C PRO A 141 1.30 -28.95 22.44
N LEU A 142 1.74 -27.87 23.09
CA LEU A 142 3.15 -27.52 23.18
C LEU A 142 3.96 -28.60 23.90
N THR A 143 5.16 -28.89 23.40
CA THR A 143 6.09 -29.84 24.03
C THR A 143 6.89 -29.23 25.17
N ALA A 144 7.00 -27.90 25.21
CA ALA A 144 7.73 -27.14 26.22
C ALA A 144 6.88 -25.96 26.73
N GLY A 145 7.24 -25.45 27.91
CA GLY A 145 6.64 -24.22 28.44
C GLY A 145 7.33 -22.96 27.90
N TRP A 146 6.57 -21.88 27.81
CA TRP A 146 7.00 -20.57 27.30
C TRP A 146 6.59 -19.48 28.29
N ARG A 147 7.43 -18.46 28.48
CA ARG A 147 7.15 -17.40 29.45
C ARG A 147 6.34 -16.29 28.79
N ALA A 148 5.60 -15.52 29.60
CA ALA A 148 5.06 -14.25 29.13
C ALA A 148 6.21 -13.38 28.55
N GLY A 149 5.95 -12.69 27.44
CA GLY A 149 6.96 -11.93 26.68
C GLY A 149 7.71 -12.75 25.63
N THR A 150 7.50 -14.06 25.52
CA THR A 150 8.03 -14.84 24.38
C THR A 150 7.50 -14.27 23.07
N ALA A 151 8.39 -14.04 22.09
CA ALA A 151 8.00 -13.58 20.76
C ALA A 151 7.29 -14.68 19.98
N VAL A 152 6.17 -14.32 19.37
CA VAL A 152 5.31 -15.19 18.56
C VAL A 152 5.18 -14.55 17.18
N TYR A 153 5.71 -15.23 16.18
CA TYR A 153 5.68 -14.78 14.79
C TYR A 153 4.66 -15.61 14.00
N PRO A 154 3.81 -14.98 13.17
CA PRO A 154 3.18 -15.70 12.06
C PRO A 154 4.25 -16.21 11.11
N VAL A 155 4.09 -17.44 10.61
CA VAL A 155 5.06 -18.06 9.68
C VAL A 155 4.39 -18.34 8.36
N ARG A 156 5.08 -17.98 7.27
CA ARG A 156 4.64 -18.25 5.91
C ARG A 156 5.68 -19.14 5.22
N PRO A 157 5.26 -20.18 4.47
CA PRO A 157 6.15 -20.91 3.57
C PRO A 157 6.71 -19.94 2.52
N ALA A 158 8.04 -19.84 2.43
CA ALA A 158 8.71 -18.95 1.49
C ALA A 158 9.93 -19.63 0.88
N VAL A 159 10.35 -19.12 -0.28
CA VAL A 159 11.59 -19.57 -0.95
C VAL A 159 12.53 -18.38 -1.08
N LEU A 160 13.83 -18.65 -0.95
CA LEU A 160 14.87 -17.68 -1.28
C LEU A 160 14.81 -17.41 -2.79
N THR A 161 14.72 -16.15 -3.20
CA THR A 161 14.64 -15.80 -4.62
C THR A 161 16.00 -15.74 -5.29
N ASP A 162 17.01 -15.34 -4.52
CA ASP A 162 18.39 -15.21 -4.94
C ASP A 162 19.27 -16.12 -4.06
N PRO A 163 20.37 -16.69 -4.59
CA PRO A 163 21.36 -17.34 -3.75
C PRO A 163 21.89 -16.37 -2.69
N LEU A 164 21.90 -16.80 -1.43
CA LEU A 164 22.33 -15.93 -0.34
C LEU A 164 23.84 -15.68 -0.45
N SER A 165 24.23 -14.41 -0.56
CA SER A 165 25.63 -13.97 -0.65
C SER A 165 26.06 -13.34 0.67
N PHE A 166 27.06 -13.93 1.32
CA PHE A 166 27.58 -13.47 2.60
C PHE A 166 28.78 -12.54 2.41
N THR A 167 28.73 -11.36 3.03
CA THR A 167 29.90 -10.48 3.20
C THR A 167 30.55 -10.79 4.53
N ARG A 168 31.75 -11.37 4.50
CA ARG A 168 32.54 -11.66 5.71
C ARG A 168 33.22 -10.38 6.19
N ILE A 169 32.78 -9.87 7.34
CA ILE A 169 33.34 -8.66 7.97
C ILE A 169 34.58 -9.05 8.79
N THR A 170 34.48 -10.16 9.53
CA THR A 170 35.61 -10.78 10.25
C THR A 170 35.54 -12.31 10.08
N GLY A 171 36.46 -13.05 10.71
CA GLY A 171 36.40 -14.51 10.74
C GLY A 171 35.17 -15.07 11.47
N SER A 172 34.54 -14.29 12.36
CA SER A 172 33.35 -14.69 13.11
C SER A 172 32.08 -13.97 12.69
N LEU A 173 32.16 -12.82 12.03
CA LEU A 173 31.01 -11.98 11.70
C LEU A 173 30.79 -11.89 10.18
N ALA A 174 29.55 -12.13 9.76
CA ALA A 174 29.11 -11.95 8.38
C ALA A 174 27.77 -11.22 8.30
N SER A 175 27.56 -10.48 7.22
CA SER A 175 26.26 -9.90 6.86
C SER A 175 25.75 -10.49 5.55
N ALA A 176 24.44 -10.44 5.34
CA ALA A 176 23.83 -10.81 4.06
C ALA A 176 22.53 -10.04 3.85
N GLN A 177 22.12 -9.89 2.59
CA GLN A 177 20.79 -9.43 2.21
C GLN A 177 19.94 -10.64 1.84
N VAL A 178 18.81 -10.80 2.53
CA VAL A 178 17.92 -11.94 2.39
C VAL A 178 16.69 -11.50 1.62
N ARG A 179 16.31 -12.28 0.61
CA ARG A 179 15.09 -12.06 -0.17
C ARG A 179 14.24 -13.31 -0.19
N PHE A 180 13.09 -13.21 0.45
CA PHE A 180 12.09 -14.25 0.46
C PHE A 180 10.92 -13.89 -0.44
N ARG A 181 10.40 -14.89 -1.15
CA ARG A 181 9.09 -14.82 -1.78
C ARG A 181 8.18 -15.86 -1.17
N ILE A 182 7.02 -15.43 -0.69
CA ILE A 182 6.01 -16.36 -0.18
C ILE A 182 5.61 -17.35 -1.29
N ALA A 183 5.59 -18.62 -0.93
CA ALA A 183 5.34 -19.76 -1.83
C ALA A 183 3.87 -20.17 -1.90
N GLU A 184 2.97 -19.38 -1.33
CA GLU A 184 1.54 -19.61 -1.28
C GLU A 184 0.71 -18.37 -1.64
N HIS A 185 -0.61 -18.56 -1.71
CA HIS A 185 -1.57 -17.47 -1.96
C HIS A 185 -1.59 -16.50 -0.78
N ASN A 186 -1.71 -15.20 -1.06
CA ASN A 186 -1.71 -14.13 -0.05
C ASN A 186 -3.07 -13.43 -0.03
N PRO A 187 -4.13 -14.09 0.45
CA PRO A 187 -5.44 -13.46 0.53
C PRO A 187 -5.41 -12.36 1.60
N PHE A 188 -6.09 -11.26 1.33
CA PHE A 188 -6.30 -10.21 2.31
C PHE A 188 -7.66 -9.54 2.03
N SER A 189 -8.26 -8.97 3.06
CA SER A 189 -9.55 -8.30 2.91
C SER A 189 -9.42 -7.07 2.00
N ALA A 190 -10.22 -7.03 0.93
CA ALA A 190 -10.35 -5.88 0.03
C ALA A 190 -11.54 -4.98 0.41
N ALA A 191 -12.13 -5.19 1.60
CA ALA A 191 -13.28 -4.44 2.09
C ALA A 191 -12.83 -3.07 2.59
N THR A 192 -12.92 -2.07 1.72
CA THR A 192 -12.64 -0.68 2.06
C THR A 192 -13.93 0.08 2.40
N ARG A 193 -13.84 1.09 3.26
CA ARG A 193 -14.98 1.94 3.68
C ARG A 193 -14.86 3.37 3.14
N LEU A 194 -14.36 3.49 1.90
CA LEU A 194 -14.18 4.80 1.28
C LEU A 194 -15.50 5.43 0.87
N ALA A 195 -15.58 6.75 0.98
CA ALA A 195 -16.66 7.52 0.40
C ALA A 195 -16.80 7.25 -1.10
N LEU A 196 -18.04 7.18 -1.58
CA LEU A 196 -18.34 7.00 -3.00
C LEU A 196 -18.67 8.35 -3.63
N TYR A 197 -18.08 8.60 -4.79
CA TYR A 197 -18.43 9.70 -5.66
C TYR A 197 -18.67 9.17 -7.07
N ARG A 198 -19.86 9.46 -7.60
CA ARG A 198 -20.32 8.98 -8.92
C ARG A 198 -20.18 7.45 -9.10
N GLY A 199 -20.46 6.69 -8.03
CA GLY A 199 -20.40 5.23 -8.05
C GLY A 199 -19.02 4.62 -7.80
N HIS A 200 -17.96 5.43 -7.69
CA HIS A 200 -16.60 4.94 -7.45
C HIS A 200 -16.00 5.47 -6.14
N PRO A 201 -15.09 4.73 -5.50
CA PRO A 201 -14.39 5.19 -4.29
C PRO A 201 -13.59 6.48 -4.51
N VAL A 202 -13.37 7.24 -3.45
CA VAL A 202 -12.47 8.39 -3.40
C VAL A 202 -11.26 8.06 -2.52
N LEU A 203 -10.07 8.54 -2.91
CA LEU A 203 -8.85 8.41 -2.12
C LEU A 203 -8.92 9.38 -0.93
N GLU A 204 -9.36 8.87 0.22
CA GLU A 204 -9.44 9.65 1.46
C GLU A 204 -8.11 9.75 2.22
N PRO A 205 -7.24 8.70 2.27
CA PRO A 205 -5.94 8.82 2.93
C PRO A 205 -5.08 9.91 2.27
N GLU A 206 -4.84 10.99 3.01
CA GLU A 206 -4.04 12.11 2.55
C GLU A 206 -2.56 11.73 2.47
N ALA A 207 -1.84 12.28 1.50
CA ALA A 207 -0.39 12.15 1.47
C ALA A 207 0.20 12.94 2.65
N ASP A 208 1.29 12.44 3.22
CA ASP A 208 1.89 13.00 4.43
C ASP A 208 2.79 14.24 4.19
N TRP A 209 2.99 14.62 2.92
CA TRP A 209 3.88 15.70 2.48
C TRP A 209 5.34 15.59 2.97
N SER A 210 5.74 14.41 3.48
CA SER A 210 7.12 14.14 3.90
C SER A 210 8.07 14.15 2.70
N GLU A 211 7.58 13.69 1.56
CA GLU A 211 8.13 13.93 0.23
C GLU A 211 7.22 14.91 -0.53
N ASN A 212 7.81 15.71 -1.42
CA ASN A 212 7.03 16.61 -2.27
C ASN A 212 6.02 15.83 -3.11
N LEU A 213 4.74 16.22 -3.01
CA LEU A 213 3.69 15.73 -3.89
C LEU A 213 3.98 16.19 -5.33
N THR A 214 4.17 15.24 -6.25
CA THR A 214 4.44 15.57 -7.66
C THR A 214 3.16 15.53 -8.48
N GLY A 215 3.03 16.45 -9.43
CA GLY A 215 1.92 16.47 -10.39
C GLY A 215 2.45 16.65 -11.81
N ALA A 216 2.11 15.74 -12.71
CA ALA A 216 2.50 15.81 -14.11
C ALA A 216 1.29 15.62 -15.04
N TYR A 217 1.26 16.36 -16.14
CA TYR A 217 0.25 16.21 -17.19
C TYR A 217 0.86 15.45 -18.37
N GLN A 218 0.51 14.18 -18.52
CA GLN A 218 1.00 13.34 -19.61
C GLN A 218 0.07 13.40 -20.81
N ARG A 219 0.58 13.62 -22.02
CA ARG A 219 -0.19 13.53 -23.26
C ARG A 219 0.32 12.37 -24.11
N LEU A 220 -0.59 11.71 -24.82
CA LEU A 220 -0.25 10.67 -25.79
C LEU A 220 0.19 11.33 -27.10
N MET A 221 1.43 11.82 -27.12
CA MET A 221 2.03 12.47 -28.28
C MET A 221 2.74 11.45 -29.16
N ILE A 222 2.47 11.49 -30.46
CA ILE A 222 3.26 10.83 -31.50
C ILE A 222 3.97 11.91 -32.29
N GLU A 223 5.27 11.73 -32.50
CA GLU A 223 6.09 12.61 -33.33
C GLU A 223 6.66 11.82 -34.50
N LEU A 224 6.46 12.34 -35.71
CA LEU A 224 7.01 11.81 -36.95
C LEU A 224 7.98 12.85 -37.51
N ASP A 225 9.28 12.57 -37.35
CA ASP A 225 10.36 13.37 -37.91
C ASP A 225 11.03 12.60 -39.05
N ASN A 226 11.06 13.20 -40.24
CA ASN A 226 11.74 12.64 -41.43
C ASN A 226 13.15 13.22 -41.63
N GLY A 227 13.65 14.04 -40.70
CA GLY A 227 14.98 14.63 -40.69
C GLY A 227 15.23 15.73 -41.72
N SER A 228 14.22 16.09 -42.54
CA SER A 228 14.34 17.10 -43.59
C SER A 228 13.24 18.17 -43.52
N GLY A 229 12.07 17.81 -43.01
CA GLY A 229 10.93 18.72 -42.82
C GLY A 229 10.68 19.05 -41.35
N ILE A 230 9.68 19.90 -41.12
CA ILE A 230 9.18 20.18 -39.76
C ILE A 230 8.53 18.89 -39.22
N PRO A 231 8.91 18.40 -38.02
CA PRO A 231 8.30 17.21 -37.43
C PRO A 231 6.78 17.34 -37.28
N ALA A 232 6.04 16.32 -37.70
CA ALA A 232 4.61 16.25 -37.50
C ALA A 232 4.30 15.70 -36.10
N ARG A 233 3.50 16.41 -35.32
CA ARG A 233 3.14 16.02 -33.95
C ARG A 233 1.64 15.82 -33.83
N LEU A 234 1.22 14.70 -33.24
CA LEU A 234 -0.18 14.35 -33.03
C LEU A 234 -0.43 13.98 -31.57
N ASP A 235 -1.33 14.70 -30.92
CA ASP A 235 -1.93 14.26 -29.65
C ASP A 235 -3.11 13.33 -29.95
N THR A 236 -2.91 12.03 -29.72
CA THR A 236 -3.90 11.02 -30.10
C THR A 236 -5.12 11.01 -29.17
N ALA A 237 -4.93 11.35 -27.90
CA ALA A 237 -6.01 11.41 -26.91
C ALA A 237 -6.69 12.78 -26.85
N ARG A 238 -6.01 13.83 -27.35
CA ARG A 238 -6.44 15.24 -27.32
C ARG A 238 -6.75 15.74 -25.90
N ARG A 239 -6.18 15.10 -24.88
CA ARG A 239 -6.31 15.47 -23.47
C ARG A 239 -5.10 14.99 -22.66
N PRO A 240 -4.73 15.68 -21.58
CA PRO A 240 -3.73 15.17 -20.66
C PRO A 240 -4.32 14.12 -19.70
N PHE A 241 -3.46 13.24 -19.20
CA PHE A 241 -3.69 12.33 -18.10
C PHE A 241 -2.83 12.78 -16.92
N TYR A 242 -3.48 13.09 -15.80
CA TYR A 242 -2.79 13.58 -14.63
C TYR A 242 -2.12 12.41 -13.90
N LEU A 243 -0.83 12.55 -13.65
CA LEU A 243 -0.02 11.61 -12.88
C LEU A 243 0.37 12.28 -11.57
N GLN A 244 0.08 11.62 -10.44
CA GLN A 244 0.44 12.10 -9.11
C GLN A 244 1.06 10.98 -8.27
N ARG A 245 2.16 11.28 -7.58
CA ARG A 245 2.76 10.37 -6.59
C ARG A 245 2.15 10.67 -5.22
N HIS A 246 1.85 9.62 -4.45
CA HIS A 246 1.46 9.70 -3.04
C HIS A 246 2.45 8.94 -2.19
N THR A 247 2.77 9.52 -1.04
CA THR A 247 3.57 8.90 0.02
C THR A 247 2.76 8.97 1.31
N TRP A 248 2.75 7.86 2.05
CA TRP A 248 2.08 7.73 3.34
C TRP A 248 3.06 7.22 4.39
N SER A 249 3.07 7.89 5.52
CA SER A 249 3.72 7.52 6.76
C SER A 249 2.64 7.02 7.71
N LEU A 250 2.67 5.73 7.99
CA LEU A 250 1.60 5.02 8.70
C LEU A 250 2.06 4.70 10.11
N MET A 251 1.30 5.15 11.09
CA MET A 251 1.60 4.89 12.50
C MET A 251 0.62 3.85 13.04
N GLY A 252 1.18 2.71 13.41
CA GLY A 252 0.45 1.59 14.00
C GLY A 252 -0.40 0.78 13.02
N ARG A 253 -0.87 -0.35 13.55
CA ARG A 253 -1.44 -1.43 12.76
C ARG A 253 -2.75 -1.09 12.07
N SER A 254 -3.59 -0.23 12.67
CA SER A 254 -4.89 0.13 12.10
C SER A 254 -4.77 0.90 10.79
N GLU A 255 -3.84 1.86 10.73
CA GLU A 255 -3.59 2.66 9.52
C GLU A 255 -2.97 1.81 8.42
N GLN A 256 -1.95 1.01 8.79
CA GLN A 256 -1.32 0.04 7.91
C GLN A 256 -2.34 -0.96 7.34
N PHE A 257 -3.23 -1.50 8.18
CA PHE A 257 -4.27 -2.42 7.75
C PHE A 257 -5.22 -1.75 6.75
N ALA A 258 -5.73 -0.55 7.06
CA ALA A 258 -6.67 0.17 6.20
C ALA A 258 -6.06 0.51 4.82
N LEU A 259 -4.81 0.99 4.77
CA LEU A 259 -4.14 1.27 3.51
C LEU A 259 -3.86 -0.03 2.73
N ARG A 260 -3.46 -1.11 3.40
CA ARG A 260 -3.30 -2.42 2.75
C ARG A 260 -4.62 -2.91 2.15
N GLN A 261 -5.76 -2.75 2.84
CA GLN A 261 -7.07 -3.10 2.28
C GLN A 261 -7.38 -2.30 1.01
N LEU A 262 -7.01 -1.02 0.97
CA LEU A 262 -7.14 -0.20 -0.24
C LEU A 262 -6.27 -0.74 -1.38
N MET A 263 -5.02 -1.09 -1.14
CA MET A 263 -4.15 -1.66 -2.19
C MET A 263 -4.70 -2.99 -2.73
N TYR A 264 -5.24 -3.85 -1.86
CA TYR A 264 -5.92 -5.08 -2.25
C TYR A 264 -7.24 -4.82 -2.99
N HIS A 265 -7.97 -3.75 -2.64
CA HIS A 265 -9.15 -3.31 -3.38
C HIS A 265 -8.78 -2.92 -4.81
N LEU A 266 -7.67 -2.19 -5.00
CA LEU A 266 -7.24 -1.69 -6.31
C LEU A 266 -6.70 -2.79 -7.22
N ARG A 267 -6.12 -3.84 -6.62
CA ARG A 267 -5.51 -4.98 -7.32
C ARG A 267 -4.45 -4.53 -8.32
N GLY A 268 -3.57 -3.63 -7.88
CA GLY A 268 -2.57 -2.97 -8.73
C GLY A 268 -3.24 -1.98 -9.68
N ARG A 269 -2.96 -2.12 -10.97
CA ARG A 269 -3.47 -1.21 -12.01
C ARG A 269 -4.90 -1.52 -12.46
N GLN A 270 -5.59 -2.50 -11.86
CA GLN A 270 -6.87 -2.98 -12.37
C GLN A 270 -8.02 -1.99 -12.14
N ARG A 271 -8.25 -1.55 -10.90
CA ARG A 271 -9.38 -0.67 -10.57
C ARG A 271 -8.96 0.79 -10.53
N ALA A 272 -9.92 1.67 -10.81
CA ALA A 272 -9.76 3.10 -10.68
C ALA A 272 -10.61 3.63 -9.52
N LEU A 273 -10.21 4.78 -9.01
CA LEU A 273 -10.89 5.55 -7.98
C LEU A 273 -10.70 7.05 -8.25
N TRP A 274 -11.43 7.90 -7.56
CA TRP A 274 -11.20 9.34 -7.60
C TRP A 274 -10.03 9.72 -6.72
N VAL A 275 -9.03 10.39 -7.28
CA VAL A 275 -7.83 10.86 -6.58
C VAL A 275 -7.88 12.39 -6.55
N PRO A 276 -8.06 13.02 -5.38
CA PRO A 276 -7.91 14.46 -5.23
C PRO A 276 -6.45 14.87 -5.46
N SER A 277 -6.24 16.04 -6.07
CA SER A 277 -4.90 16.62 -6.19
C SER A 277 -4.26 16.92 -4.83
N GLN A 278 -5.09 17.07 -3.78
CA GLN A 278 -4.70 17.51 -2.44
C GLN A 278 -4.05 18.89 -2.42
N ASN A 279 -4.17 19.64 -3.50
CA ASN A 279 -3.71 21.01 -3.63
C ASN A 279 -4.90 21.98 -3.59
N ASP A 280 -4.66 23.23 -3.17
CA ASP A 280 -5.63 24.32 -3.25
C ASP A 280 -5.73 24.85 -4.69
N ASP A 281 -6.33 24.03 -5.55
CA ASP A 281 -6.40 24.31 -6.99
C ASP A 281 -7.30 25.51 -7.32
N LEU A 282 -8.28 25.80 -6.45
CA LEU A 282 -9.22 26.90 -6.62
C LEU A 282 -9.38 27.65 -5.29
N THR A 283 -9.18 28.97 -5.30
CA THR A 283 -9.33 29.79 -4.10
C THR A 283 -10.75 30.38 -4.02
N PRO A 284 -11.57 30.02 -3.00
CA PRO A 284 -12.89 30.61 -2.83
C PRO A 284 -12.83 32.13 -2.66
N ALA A 285 -13.61 32.86 -3.45
CA ALA A 285 -13.79 34.32 -3.36
C ALA A 285 -15.03 34.72 -2.55
N GLY A 286 -15.84 33.73 -2.13
CA GLY A 286 -17.05 33.94 -1.36
C GLY A 286 -17.65 32.61 -0.88
N ALA A 287 -18.86 32.68 -0.32
CA ALA A 287 -19.57 31.50 0.18
C ALA A 287 -20.04 30.59 -0.96
N LEU A 288 -20.01 29.27 -0.75
CA LEU A 288 -20.79 28.33 -1.57
C LEU A 288 -22.26 28.57 -1.24
N ALA A 289 -23.03 29.06 -2.20
CA ALA A 289 -24.44 29.37 -2.04
C ALA A 289 -25.27 28.52 -3.01
N GLY A 290 -26.00 27.56 -2.45
CA GLY A 290 -26.68 26.52 -3.21
C GLY A 290 -25.70 25.66 -3.99
N ASN A 291 -25.66 25.85 -5.30
CA ASN A 291 -24.78 25.13 -6.23
C ASN A 291 -23.75 26.06 -6.90
N THR A 292 -23.57 27.28 -6.40
CA THR A 292 -22.63 28.24 -6.98
C THR A 292 -21.51 28.57 -6.00
N LEU A 293 -20.28 28.34 -6.44
CA LEU A 293 -19.07 28.71 -5.70
C LEU A 293 -18.33 29.82 -6.46
N PRO A 294 -18.28 31.06 -5.95
CA PRO A 294 -17.37 32.07 -6.47
C PRO A 294 -15.92 31.73 -6.09
N VAL A 295 -15.03 31.73 -7.07
CA VAL A 295 -13.57 31.58 -6.89
C VAL A 295 -12.83 32.77 -7.47
N ILE A 296 -11.62 33.02 -6.99
CA ILE A 296 -10.73 34.02 -7.60
C ILE A 296 -10.49 33.60 -9.06
N ARG A 297 -10.58 34.56 -9.99
CA ARG A 297 -10.41 34.28 -11.42
C ARG A 297 -9.08 33.57 -11.68
N CYS A 298 -9.15 32.33 -12.17
CA CYS A 298 -8.00 31.49 -12.48
C CYS A 298 -7.98 31.04 -13.95
N GLY A 299 -8.86 31.59 -14.80
CA GLY A 299 -8.90 31.35 -16.24
C GLY A 299 -9.78 30.16 -16.65
N LEU A 300 -10.56 29.57 -15.73
CA LEU A 300 -11.46 28.47 -16.08
C LEU A 300 -12.59 28.90 -17.02
N SER A 301 -13.07 30.14 -16.88
CA SER A 301 -14.11 30.71 -17.74
C SER A 301 -13.62 30.92 -19.18
N GLU A 302 -12.31 31.10 -19.36
CA GLU A 302 -11.66 31.34 -20.66
C GLU A 302 -11.31 30.03 -21.37
N MET A 303 -10.81 29.05 -20.60
CA MET A 303 -10.37 27.75 -21.13
C MET A 303 -11.52 26.74 -21.28
N GLY A 304 -12.62 26.95 -20.54
CA GLY A 304 -13.79 26.09 -20.52
C GLY A 304 -13.62 24.86 -19.61
N VAL A 305 -14.74 24.19 -19.36
CA VAL A 305 -14.80 22.95 -18.56
C VAL A 305 -14.52 21.75 -19.46
N VAL A 306 -13.44 21.02 -19.17
CA VAL A 306 -13.01 19.87 -19.99
C VAL A 306 -13.12 18.54 -19.23
N PRO A 307 -13.38 17.42 -19.93
CA PRO A 307 -13.31 16.08 -19.32
C PRO A 307 -11.96 15.82 -18.66
N GLY A 308 -11.96 15.07 -17.55
CA GLY A 308 -10.75 14.81 -16.76
C GLY A 308 -10.28 15.96 -15.85
N ARG A 309 -10.89 17.15 -15.92
CA ARG A 309 -10.60 18.28 -15.02
C ARG A 309 -11.88 19.08 -14.71
N ARG A 310 -12.86 18.42 -14.09
CA ARG A 310 -14.17 19.02 -13.77
C ARG A 310 -14.79 18.49 -12.49
N ASP A 311 -14.14 17.57 -11.79
CA ASP A 311 -14.63 17.01 -10.54
C ASP A 311 -13.82 17.62 -9.40
N LEU A 312 -14.50 17.99 -8.31
CA LEU A 312 -13.94 18.78 -7.21
C LEU A 312 -14.19 18.09 -5.87
N ARG A 313 -13.17 18.14 -5.01
CA ARG A 313 -13.25 17.89 -3.58
C ARG A 313 -13.24 19.26 -2.87
N ILE A 314 -14.28 19.54 -2.10
CA ILE A 314 -14.36 20.72 -1.24
C ILE A 314 -14.27 20.23 0.21
N LEU A 315 -13.14 20.46 0.87
CA LEU A 315 -12.95 20.12 2.27
C LEU A 315 -13.45 21.27 3.15
N LEU A 316 -14.26 20.95 4.14
CA LEU A 316 -14.77 21.92 5.10
C LEU A 316 -13.91 21.93 6.37
N ALA A 317 -13.89 23.05 7.08
CA ALA A 317 -13.15 23.25 8.31
C ALA A 317 -13.56 22.29 9.45
N ASP A 318 -14.73 21.65 9.36
CA ASP A 318 -15.20 20.63 10.29
C ASP A 318 -14.87 19.19 9.88
N GLY A 319 -14.08 19.01 8.81
CA GLY A 319 -13.68 17.72 8.27
C GLY A 319 -14.68 17.09 7.29
N ARG A 320 -15.89 17.63 7.14
CA ARG A 320 -16.82 17.14 6.13
C ARG A 320 -16.29 17.46 4.73
N THR A 321 -16.51 16.55 3.80
CA THR A 321 -16.08 16.72 2.40
C THR A 321 -17.30 16.74 1.48
N LEU A 322 -17.37 17.71 0.58
CA LEU A 322 -18.34 17.76 -0.50
C LEU A 322 -17.66 17.39 -1.81
N TYR A 323 -18.18 16.37 -2.48
CA TYR A 323 -17.76 16.03 -3.84
C TYR A 323 -18.76 16.62 -4.84
N ARG A 324 -18.25 17.31 -5.86
CA ARG A 324 -19.05 18.08 -6.81
C ARG A 324 -18.46 18.03 -8.21
N ARG A 325 -19.29 17.95 -9.24
CA ARG A 325 -18.92 18.14 -10.64
C ARG A 325 -19.21 19.57 -11.05
N LEU A 326 -18.22 20.20 -11.66
CA LEU A 326 -18.33 21.46 -12.36
C LEU A 326 -19.12 21.27 -13.66
N THR A 327 -20.26 21.95 -13.78
CA THR A 327 -21.15 21.90 -14.94
C THR A 327 -21.00 23.11 -15.85
N GLY A 328 -20.49 24.22 -15.31
CA GLY A 328 -20.21 25.44 -16.06
C GLY A 328 -19.42 26.45 -15.24
N VAL A 329 -18.86 27.43 -15.92
CA VAL A 329 -18.16 28.56 -15.30
C VAL A 329 -18.57 29.83 -16.01
N ALA A 330 -18.88 30.87 -15.24
CA ALA A 330 -19.17 32.20 -15.75
C ALA A 330 -18.28 33.24 -15.08
N ILE A 331 -17.90 34.30 -15.80
CA ILE A 331 -17.17 35.43 -15.20
C ILE A 331 -18.14 36.39 -14.50
N SER A 332 -17.77 36.87 -13.32
CA SER A 332 -18.51 37.88 -12.57
C SER A 332 -17.53 38.85 -11.90
N GLY A 333 -17.24 39.97 -12.56
CA GLY A 333 -16.26 40.94 -12.06
C GLY A 333 -14.85 40.35 -12.02
N GLN A 334 -14.27 40.26 -10.82
CA GLN A 334 -12.94 39.69 -10.58
C GLN A 334 -12.97 38.21 -10.14
N ALA A 335 -14.15 37.60 -10.13
CA ALA A 335 -14.36 36.20 -9.74
C ALA A 335 -14.86 35.37 -10.93
N GLU A 336 -14.64 34.07 -10.83
CA GLU A 336 -15.28 33.05 -11.65
C GLU A 336 -16.35 32.35 -10.81
N LEU A 337 -17.57 32.28 -11.32
CA LEU A 337 -18.70 31.58 -10.70
C LEU A 337 -18.75 30.15 -11.22
N LEU A 338 -18.39 29.21 -10.35
CA LEU A 338 -18.47 27.79 -10.63
C LEU A 338 -19.90 27.30 -10.41
N ALA A 339 -20.52 26.72 -11.44
CA ALA A 339 -21.79 26.01 -11.31
C ALA A 339 -21.52 24.53 -11.01
N LEU A 340 -22.04 24.04 -9.89
CA LEU A 340 -21.78 22.70 -9.36
C LEU A 340 -23.05 21.82 -9.45
N ASP A 341 -22.86 20.51 -9.53
CA ASP A 341 -23.96 19.54 -9.42
C ASP A 341 -24.33 19.24 -7.94
N GLY A 342 -25.24 18.29 -7.73
CA GLY A 342 -25.59 17.80 -6.40
C GLY A 342 -26.57 18.68 -5.62
N GLU A 343 -26.76 18.32 -4.35
CA GLU A 343 -27.69 19.00 -3.45
C GLU A 343 -27.19 20.40 -3.06
N SER A 344 -28.15 21.33 -3.05
CA SER A 344 -27.98 22.74 -2.68
C SER A 344 -27.54 22.85 -1.22
N VAL A 345 -26.43 23.56 -1.00
CA VAL A 345 -25.86 23.76 0.34
C VAL A 345 -25.38 25.19 0.48
N THR A 346 -25.44 25.74 1.70
CA THR A 346 -24.83 27.04 2.00
C THR A 346 -23.66 26.83 2.95
N VAL A 347 -22.45 27.15 2.48
CA VAL A 347 -21.22 27.07 3.28
C VAL A 347 -20.53 28.43 3.26
N PRO A 348 -20.39 29.11 4.41
CA PRO A 348 -19.62 30.35 4.50
C PRO A 348 -18.18 30.14 4.00
N GLN A 349 -17.62 31.13 3.30
CA GLN A 349 -16.26 31.06 2.74
C GLN A 349 -15.21 30.62 3.79
N ARG A 350 -15.29 31.16 5.01
CA ARG A 350 -14.38 30.83 6.12
C ARG A 350 -14.43 29.36 6.59
N GLN A 351 -15.46 28.62 6.19
CA GLN A 351 -15.59 27.20 6.49
C GLN A 351 -15.10 26.32 5.35
N ILE A 352 -14.72 26.88 4.21
CA ILE A 352 -14.10 26.14 3.11
C ILE A 352 -12.59 26.11 3.39
N ALA A 353 -12.07 24.93 3.70
CA ALA A 353 -10.66 24.73 4.01
C ALA A 353 -9.82 24.60 2.73
N SER A 354 -10.29 23.81 1.76
CA SER A 354 -9.61 23.63 0.47
C SER A 354 -10.59 23.26 -0.64
N VAL A 355 -10.21 23.57 -1.88
CA VAL A 355 -10.91 23.14 -3.09
C VAL A 355 -9.90 22.56 -4.07
N SER A 356 -9.96 21.23 -4.24
CA SER A 356 -9.03 20.46 -5.06
C SER A 356 -9.75 19.84 -6.24
N PHE A 357 -9.12 19.79 -7.42
CA PHE A 357 -9.58 18.92 -8.50
C PHE A 357 -9.42 17.45 -8.12
N MET A 358 -10.34 16.62 -8.62
CA MET A 358 -10.24 15.17 -8.56
C MET A 358 -10.05 14.61 -9.96
N THR A 359 -9.12 13.66 -10.08
CA THR A 359 -8.91 12.89 -11.30
C THR A 359 -9.38 11.46 -11.05
N PHE A 360 -10.19 10.90 -11.96
CA PHE A 360 -10.45 9.46 -11.93
C PHE A 360 -9.21 8.72 -12.41
N ALA A 361 -8.59 7.93 -11.54
CA ALA A 361 -7.25 7.41 -11.73
C ALA A 361 -7.09 5.99 -11.18
N ARG A 362 -6.11 5.26 -11.72
CA ARG A 362 -5.67 3.96 -11.21
C ARG A 362 -4.23 4.03 -10.74
N GLN A 363 -3.76 3.02 -10.01
CA GLN A 363 -2.32 2.90 -9.76
C GLN A 363 -1.57 2.86 -11.08
N ASN A 364 -0.38 3.47 -11.11
CA ASN A 364 0.50 3.48 -12.27
C ASN A 364 1.46 2.28 -12.26
N ASN A 365 1.63 1.63 -11.10
CA ASN A 365 2.46 0.43 -10.94
C ASN A 365 1.61 -0.72 -10.38
N ASP A 366 1.94 -1.96 -10.78
CA ASP A 366 1.38 -3.19 -10.19
C ASP A 366 2.15 -3.62 -8.93
N SER A 367 3.22 -2.93 -8.58
CA SER A 367 4.02 -3.18 -7.39
C SER A 367 3.90 -2.04 -6.39
N VAL A 368 3.70 -2.38 -5.11
CA VAL A 368 3.72 -1.45 -3.99
C VAL A 368 4.65 -2.00 -2.92
N ALA A 369 5.67 -1.21 -2.55
CA ALA A 369 6.60 -1.53 -1.48
C ALA A 369 6.21 -0.82 -0.18
N TRP A 370 6.22 -1.58 0.90
CA TRP A 370 6.06 -1.16 2.28
C TRP A 370 7.42 -1.21 2.94
N GLN A 371 7.85 -0.09 3.50
CA GLN A 371 9.10 0.01 4.25
C GLN A 371 8.77 0.03 5.73
N HIS A 372 8.97 -1.11 6.39
CA HIS A 372 8.76 -1.27 7.82
C HIS A 372 10.04 -0.87 8.55
N THR A 373 10.06 0.29 9.20
CA THR A 373 11.22 0.73 10.00
C THR A 373 11.25 0.05 11.37
N THR A 374 10.07 -0.30 11.88
CA THR A 374 9.86 -1.11 13.08
C THR A 374 8.88 -2.24 12.76
N ASP A 375 8.44 -2.99 13.76
CA ASP A 375 7.26 -3.85 13.59
C ASP A 375 6.01 -3.04 13.16
N ALA A 376 4.95 -3.75 12.78
CA ALA A 376 3.71 -3.18 12.29
C ALA A 376 2.83 -2.53 13.38
N ASP A 377 3.25 -2.55 14.65
CA ASP A 377 2.66 -1.72 15.70
C ASP A 377 3.33 -0.33 15.78
N GLY A 378 4.50 -0.16 15.16
CA GLY A 378 5.17 1.12 14.97
C GLY A 378 4.98 1.71 13.57
N PHE A 379 6.07 2.00 12.88
CA PHE A 379 6.10 2.84 11.69
C PHE A 379 6.36 2.06 10.39
N ALA A 380 5.54 2.35 9.36
CA ALA A 380 5.81 1.95 8.00
C ALA A 380 5.58 3.10 7.01
N SER A 381 6.38 3.17 5.95
CA SER A 381 6.15 4.10 4.84
C SER A 381 5.80 3.36 3.54
N VAL A 382 4.90 3.96 2.76
CA VAL A 382 4.42 3.40 1.50
C VAL A 382 4.33 4.51 0.48
N ALA A 383 4.78 4.25 -0.74
CA ALA A 383 4.59 5.18 -1.85
C ALA A 383 4.04 4.48 -3.09
N THR A 384 3.16 5.17 -3.81
CA THR A 384 2.68 4.75 -5.12
C THR A 384 2.37 5.96 -5.98
N SER A 385 2.02 5.75 -7.24
CA SER A 385 1.54 6.84 -8.10
C SER A 385 0.25 6.45 -8.79
N PHE A 386 -0.59 7.44 -9.06
CA PHE A 386 -1.85 7.29 -9.73
C PHE A 386 -1.81 8.03 -11.06
N ILE A 387 -2.30 7.39 -12.11
CA ILE A 387 -2.42 7.97 -13.44
C ILE A 387 -3.89 8.04 -13.83
N GLY A 388 -4.30 9.19 -14.36
CA GLY A 388 -5.66 9.45 -14.79
C GLY A 388 -6.12 8.50 -15.89
N VAL A 389 -7.41 8.19 -15.88
CA VAL A 389 -8.13 7.40 -16.89
C VAL A 389 -9.38 8.16 -17.34
N ARG A 390 -10.09 7.65 -18.34
CA ARG A 390 -11.29 8.30 -18.90
C ARG A 390 -12.51 7.99 -18.03
N ASP A 391 -12.91 8.93 -17.17
CA ASP A 391 -14.09 8.78 -16.30
C ASP A 391 -15.39 8.58 -17.09
N GLU A 392 -15.44 9.10 -18.31
CA GLU A 392 -16.61 9.04 -19.17
C GLU A 392 -16.83 7.67 -19.85
N LEU A 393 -15.90 6.71 -19.68
CA LEU A 393 -15.94 5.39 -20.31
C LEU A 393 -16.10 4.24 -19.30
N GLU A 394 -16.28 4.57 -18.01
CA GLU A 394 -16.23 3.62 -16.88
C GLU A 394 -17.59 3.42 -16.20
#